data_AF-A0A5B7AK38-F1
#
_entry.id   AF-A0A5B7AK38-F1
#
_cell.length_a   1.000
_cell.length_b   1.000
_cell.length_c   1.000
_cell.angle_alpha   90.00
_cell.angle_beta   90.00
_cell.angle_gamma   90.00
#
_symmetry.space_group_name_H-M   'P 1'
#
loop_
_entity.id
_entity.type
_entity.pdbx_description
1 polymer ?
#
loop_
_entity_poly.entity_id
_entity_poly.type
_entity_poly.pdbx_seq_one_letter_code
_entity_poly.pdbx_strand_id
1 'polypeptide(L)'
;SAFQIRYGGYKGVVAVDPMSSRKLSLRNSMSKYESKNTKLDVLAWSKYQPCFLNRQLITLLSTLGVKDHVFEKKQREAVDQLDTILTDPLRAQDALGLMSSGENTNILKEMLLCGYKPDAEPFLSMMLQTFRASKLLELRTKTRIFVPTGRSMMGCLDETKTLEYGQVFVQFSGAGHRQFNDDSPLMFSESVSDHRNFIVEGKVVVAKNPCLHPGDVRVLRAVNVPDLHHMVDCLVFPQKGMRPHPNECSGSDLDGDIYFVCWDPDLIPPRQIQPMDYTPAPSMLLDHDVTIEEVEEYFTNYIVNDSLGIIANAHTVFADRELDKAMSNPCVELAKLFSIAVDFPKTGVPAEIPPNLRVKEYPDFMEKPDKTTYESEHVIGKLFRAVKDIAPHKCSIRSFTKEVARKSYDRDMEVDGFEEYISDAFNYKSEYDYKLGNLMDYYGIKTEAEILSGSIMKMSKSFDRRKDAEAIGLAVRSLRKEARTWFNKKGREGDADDVYAKASAWYHVTYHHSCWGRYNEGMNRDHFLSFPWCVYDKLIQIKKDKSSIRRALRLSSLEQEFSYKLGL
;
A
#
# COMPACT_ATOMS: atom_id res chain seq x y z
N SER A 1 -9.62 -12.32 13.53
CA SER A 1 -9.97 -13.74 13.65
C SER A 1 -8.81 -14.70 13.44
N ALA A 2 -7.73 -14.35 12.73
CA ALA A 2 -6.56 -15.22 12.55
C ALA A 2 -5.25 -14.48 12.90
N PHE A 3 -4.25 -15.22 13.39
CA PHE A 3 -2.97 -14.70 13.84
C PHE A 3 -1.81 -15.56 13.32
N GLN A 4 -0.79 -14.91 12.75
CA GLN A 4 0.49 -15.57 12.44
C GLN A 4 1.38 -15.51 13.68
N ILE A 5 1.84 -16.66 14.13
CA ILE A 5 2.54 -16.79 15.41
C ILE A 5 3.90 -17.49 15.29
N ARG A 6 4.76 -17.23 16.28
CA ARG A 6 5.87 -18.08 16.67
C ARG A 6 5.77 -18.42 18.15
N TYR A 7 5.96 -19.69 18.49
CA TYR A 7 5.84 -20.17 19.87
C TYR A 7 6.63 -21.47 20.06
N GLY A 8 7.67 -21.48 20.89
CA GLY A 8 8.38 -22.72 21.27
C GLY A 8 8.84 -23.61 20.12
N GLY A 9 9.37 -23.02 19.04
CA GLY A 9 9.79 -23.75 17.84
C GLY A 9 8.65 -24.06 16.84
N TYR A 10 7.41 -23.69 17.19
CA TYR A 10 6.26 -23.74 16.29
C TYR A 10 6.14 -22.44 15.49
N LYS A 11 5.81 -22.57 14.20
CA LYS A 11 5.48 -21.47 13.27
C LYS A 11 4.19 -21.81 12.53
N GLY A 12 3.26 -20.86 12.49
CA GLY A 12 2.14 -20.93 11.56
C GLY A 12 0.99 -19.97 11.89
N VAL A 13 -0.19 -20.23 11.33
CA VAL A 13 -1.42 -19.47 11.62
C VAL A 13 -2.28 -20.22 12.63
N VAL A 14 -2.82 -19.46 13.59
CA VAL A 14 -3.88 -19.92 14.50
C VAL A 14 -5.12 -19.06 14.33
N ALA A 15 -6.29 -19.68 14.36
CA ALA A 15 -7.58 -19.03 14.24
C ALA A 15 -8.31 -19.06 15.60
N VAL A 16 -9.18 -18.07 15.82
CA VAL A 16 -10.06 -18.05 16.99
C VAL A 16 -11.15 -19.09 16.78
N ASP A 17 -11.24 -20.07 17.68
CA ASP A 17 -12.35 -21.01 17.77
C ASP A 17 -13.17 -20.70 19.04
N PRO A 18 -14.39 -20.14 18.92
CA PRO A 18 -15.25 -19.83 20.06
C PRO A 18 -15.67 -21.03 20.91
N MET A 19 -15.61 -22.24 20.34
CA MET A 19 -16.05 -23.48 20.97
C MET A 19 -14.91 -24.27 21.63
N SER A 20 -13.66 -23.86 21.40
CA SER A 20 -12.49 -24.55 21.95
C SER A 20 -12.35 -24.34 23.46
N SER A 21 -12.16 -25.44 24.20
CA SER A 21 -11.81 -25.43 25.63
C SER A 21 -10.31 -25.21 25.89
N ARG A 22 -9.48 -25.21 24.84
CA ARG A 22 -8.03 -25.02 24.90
C ARG A 22 -7.66 -23.59 24.56
N LYS A 23 -6.66 -23.03 25.27
CA LYS A 23 -6.14 -21.68 25.00
C LYS A 23 -5.37 -21.58 23.68
N LEU A 24 -4.68 -22.66 23.30
CA LEU A 24 -3.88 -22.74 22.08
C LEU A 24 -3.77 -24.21 21.66
N SER A 25 -4.07 -24.49 20.41
CA SER A 25 -3.92 -25.81 19.78
C SER A 25 -2.93 -25.69 18.63
N LEU A 26 -1.88 -26.51 18.63
CA LEU A 26 -0.81 -26.49 17.63
C LEU A 26 -0.79 -27.81 16.87
N ARG A 27 -0.44 -27.76 15.58
CA ARG A 27 -0.35 -28.94 14.72
C ARG A 27 1.09 -29.40 14.58
N ASN A 28 1.30 -30.70 14.34
CA ASN A 28 2.64 -31.26 14.13
C ASN A 28 3.40 -30.57 12.98
N SER A 29 2.70 -30.19 11.90
CA SER A 29 3.29 -29.47 10.76
C SER A 29 3.85 -28.08 11.12
N MET A 30 3.40 -27.48 12.23
CA MET A 30 3.89 -26.20 12.72
C MET A 30 5.21 -26.34 13.47
N SER A 31 5.52 -27.51 14.04
CA SER A 31 6.77 -27.76 14.77
C SER A 31 7.96 -27.79 13.80
N LYS A 32 8.90 -26.86 13.95
CA LYS A 32 10.08 -26.75 13.08
C LYS A 32 11.36 -27.21 13.76
N TYR A 33 11.46 -27.03 15.06
CA TYR A 33 12.57 -27.49 15.91
C TYR A 33 12.15 -27.49 17.37
N GLU A 34 12.85 -28.23 18.22
CA GLU A 34 12.59 -28.23 19.66
C GLU A 34 13.11 -26.95 20.32
N SER A 35 12.28 -26.32 21.16
CA SER A 35 12.68 -25.14 21.90
C SER A 35 11.98 -25.09 23.26
N LYS A 36 12.70 -24.59 24.27
CA LYS A 36 12.17 -24.34 25.62
C LYS A 36 11.51 -22.95 25.75
N ASN A 37 11.53 -22.13 24.69
CA ASN A 37 10.97 -20.78 24.73
C ASN A 37 9.44 -20.82 24.77
N THR A 38 8.83 -20.30 25.83
CA THR A 38 7.37 -20.26 26.02
C THR A 38 6.75 -18.92 25.69
N LYS A 39 7.50 -17.99 25.08
CA LYS A 39 6.96 -16.69 24.64
C LYS A 39 6.16 -16.86 23.35
N LEU A 40 4.95 -16.31 23.34
CA LEU A 40 4.12 -16.20 22.15
C LEU A 40 4.40 -14.87 21.44
N ASP A 41 4.98 -14.94 20.25
CA ASP A 41 5.22 -13.78 19.41
C ASP A 41 4.19 -13.75 18.26
N VAL A 42 3.40 -12.68 18.19
CA VAL A 42 2.42 -12.44 17.12
C VAL A 42 3.07 -11.55 16.06
N LEU A 43 3.23 -12.08 14.86
CA LEU A 43 3.89 -11.38 13.75
C LEU A 43 2.90 -10.58 12.90
N ALA A 44 1.70 -11.14 12.70
CA ALA A 44 0.64 -10.53 11.92
C ALA A 44 -0.72 -11.05 12.38
N TRP A 45 -1.78 -10.33 12.00
CA TRP A 45 -3.15 -10.72 12.24
C TRP A 45 -4.03 -10.38 11.03
N SER A 46 -5.16 -11.08 10.91
CA SER A 46 -6.21 -10.81 9.93
C SER A 46 -6.67 -9.36 10.06
N LYS A 47 -6.61 -8.60 8.97
CA LYS A 47 -7.02 -7.19 8.89
C LYS A 47 -7.38 -6.85 7.46
N TYR A 48 -8.05 -5.73 7.23
CA TYR A 48 -8.23 -5.17 5.89
C TYR A 48 -6.88 -5.05 5.17
N GLN A 49 -6.75 -5.72 4.02
CA GLN A 49 -5.66 -5.50 3.09
C GLN A 49 -6.22 -5.31 1.66
N PRO A 50 -5.89 -4.18 1.02
CA PRO A 50 -6.40 -3.88 -0.32
C PRO A 50 -5.86 -4.88 -1.35
N CYS A 51 -6.73 -5.24 -2.30
CA CYS A 51 -6.41 -6.19 -3.35
C CYS A 51 -5.89 -5.47 -4.59
N PHE A 52 -4.85 -6.03 -5.22
CA PHE A 52 -4.30 -5.51 -6.45
C PHE A 52 -4.03 -6.63 -7.44
N LEU A 53 -4.36 -6.37 -8.70
CA LEU A 53 -3.78 -7.10 -9.81
C LEU A 53 -2.30 -6.73 -9.94
N ASN A 54 -1.52 -7.64 -10.50
CA ASN A 54 -0.14 -7.42 -10.86
C ASN A 54 0.12 -8.11 -12.20
N ARG A 55 1.32 -7.91 -12.77
CA ARG A 55 1.70 -8.53 -14.05
C ARG A 55 1.49 -10.04 -14.08
N GLN A 56 1.87 -10.77 -13.04
CA GLN A 56 1.72 -12.23 -12.98
C GLN A 56 0.24 -12.64 -13.03
N LEU A 57 -0.59 -12.08 -12.15
CA LEU A 57 -2.03 -12.37 -12.13
C LEU A 57 -2.72 -12.01 -13.46
N ILE A 58 -2.38 -10.86 -14.05
CA ILE A 58 -2.94 -10.43 -15.33
C ILE A 58 -2.55 -11.40 -16.44
N THR A 59 -1.28 -11.82 -16.50
CA THR A 59 -0.81 -12.82 -17.47
C THR A 59 -1.59 -14.13 -17.32
N LEU A 60 -1.77 -14.64 -16.10
CA LEU A 60 -2.49 -15.90 -15.87
C LEU A 60 -3.98 -15.77 -16.21
N LEU A 61 -4.66 -14.72 -15.74
CA LEU A 61 -6.07 -14.48 -16.04
C LEU A 61 -6.32 -14.28 -17.54
N SER A 62 -5.42 -13.56 -18.24
CA SER A 62 -5.48 -13.40 -19.70
C SER A 62 -5.21 -14.72 -20.44
N THR A 63 -4.38 -15.60 -19.89
CA THR A 63 -4.15 -16.97 -20.41
C THR A 63 -5.39 -17.85 -20.22
N LEU A 64 -6.09 -17.70 -19.10
CA LEU A 64 -7.32 -18.44 -18.79
C LEU A 64 -8.57 -17.89 -19.50
N GLY A 65 -8.44 -16.80 -20.27
CA GLY A 65 -9.48 -16.29 -21.16
C GLY A 65 -10.21 -15.03 -20.69
N VAL A 66 -9.73 -14.35 -19.64
CA VAL A 66 -10.21 -12.99 -19.31
C VAL A 66 -9.77 -12.03 -20.42
N LYS A 67 -10.74 -11.28 -20.96
CA LYS A 67 -10.51 -10.41 -22.13
C LYS A 67 -9.74 -9.14 -21.75
N ASP A 68 -8.86 -8.69 -22.64
CA ASP A 68 -8.01 -7.49 -22.44
C ASP A 68 -8.79 -6.25 -21.99
N HIS A 69 -9.95 -5.98 -22.61
CA HIS A 69 -10.76 -4.80 -22.30
C HIS A 69 -11.22 -4.72 -20.84
N VAL A 70 -11.30 -5.86 -20.13
CA VAL A 70 -11.61 -5.89 -18.70
C VAL A 70 -10.49 -5.22 -17.91
N PHE A 71 -9.24 -5.61 -18.16
CA PHE A 71 -8.08 -5.03 -17.48
C PHE A 71 -7.90 -3.56 -17.85
N GLU A 72 -8.10 -3.20 -19.12
CA GLU A 72 -8.05 -1.81 -19.56
C GLU A 72 -9.12 -0.95 -18.88
N LYS A 73 -10.35 -1.47 -18.72
CA LYS A 73 -11.42 -0.82 -17.96
C LYS A 73 -11.01 -0.60 -16.51
N LYS A 74 -10.52 -1.63 -15.82
CA LYS A 74 -10.08 -1.51 -14.41
C LYS A 74 -8.93 -0.51 -14.26
N GLN A 75 -7.98 -0.46 -15.20
CA GLN A 75 -6.91 0.52 -15.15
C GLN A 75 -7.42 1.94 -15.38
N ARG A 76 -8.34 2.17 -16.34
CA ARG A 76 -8.96 3.48 -16.54
C ARG A 76 -9.69 3.94 -15.29
N GLU A 77 -10.52 3.09 -14.70
CA GLU A 77 -11.21 3.37 -13.43
C GLU A 77 -10.22 3.73 -12.31
N ALA A 78 -9.10 3.02 -12.21
CA ALA A 78 -8.05 3.33 -11.24
C ALA A 78 -7.38 4.69 -11.51
N VAL A 79 -7.12 5.05 -12.77
CA VAL A 79 -6.56 6.37 -13.14
C VAL A 79 -7.57 7.48 -12.85
N ASP A 80 -8.84 7.31 -13.24
CA ASP A 80 -9.90 8.28 -12.99
C ASP A 80 -10.07 8.52 -11.48
N GLN A 81 -10.04 7.46 -10.67
CA GLN A 81 -10.03 7.58 -9.21
C GLN A 81 -8.84 8.40 -8.71
N LEU A 82 -7.64 8.15 -9.24
CA LEU A 82 -6.45 8.93 -8.86
C LEU A 82 -6.54 10.40 -9.26
N ASP A 83 -7.24 10.73 -10.35
CA ASP A 83 -7.47 12.10 -10.79
C ASP A 83 -8.49 12.82 -9.89
N THR A 84 -9.56 12.12 -9.48
CA THR A 84 -10.58 12.69 -8.58
C THR A 84 -10.04 13.04 -7.19
N ILE A 85 -8.96 12.41 -6.73
CA ILE A 85 -8.28 12.76 -5.46
C ILE A 85 -7.83 14.22 -5.45
N LEU A 86 -7.49 14.79 -6.62
CA LEU A 86 -7.00 16.15 -6.70
C LEU A 86 -8.09 17.21 -6.69
N THR A 87 -9.37 16.82 -6.72
CA THR A 87 -10.50 17.74 -6.85
C THR A 87 -11.60 17.51 -5.81
N ASP A 88 -11.86 16.25 -5.44
CA ASP A 88 -12.90 15.85 -4.50
C ASP A 88 -12.31 15.55 -3.10
N PRO A 89 -12.65 16.33 -2.05
CA PRO A 89 -12.18 16.10 -0.69
C PRO A 89 -12.53 14.72 -0.12
N LEU A 90 -13.70 14.17 -0.46
CA LEU A 90 -14.16 12.87 0.06
C LEU A 90 -13.32 11.74 -0.55
N ARG A 91 -13.12 11.78 -1.87
CA ARG A 91 -12.26 10.80 -2.57
C ARG A 91 -10.80 10.88 -2.13
N ALA A 92 -10.31 12.10 -1.86
CA ALA A 92 -9.00 12.29 -1.27
C ALA A 92 -8.90 11.63 0.11
N GLN A 93 -9.92 11.79 0.96
CA GLN A 93 -9.95 11.18 2.28
C GLN A 93 -9.93 9.65 2.21
N ASP A 94 -10.72 9.06 1.31
CA ASP A 94 -10.76 7.61 1.09
C ASP A 94 -9.42 7.07 0.61
N ALA A 95 -8.79 7.77 -0.35
CA ALA A 95 -7.47 7.40 -0.84
C ALA A 95 -6.37 7.49 0.22
N LEU A 96 -6.42 8.50 1.11
CA LEU A 96 -5.56 8.58 2.29
C LEU A 96 -5.86 7.45 3.29
N GLY A 97 -7.08 6.90 3.29
CA GLY A 97 -7.44 5.68 4.01
C GLY A 97 -6.68 4.44 3.51
N LEU A 98 -6.37 4.38 2.21
CA LEU A 98 -5.60 3.31 1.57
C LEU A 98 -4.07 3.47 1.72
N MET A 99 -3.59 4.58 2.28
CA MET A 99 -2.17 4.80 2.58
C MET A 99 -1.73 4.05 3.84
N SER A 100 -0.41 3.90 4.00
CA SER A 100 0.15 3.50 5.29
C SER A 100 -0.26 4.51 6.37
N SER A 101 -0.69 3.99 7.51
CA SER A 101 -0.96 4.78 8.71
C SER A 101 0.32 5.50 9.13
N GLY A 102 0.30 6.82 9.09
CA GLY A 102 1.46 7.65 9.39
C GLY A 102 1.01 9.05 9.76
N GLU A 103 1.89 9.78 10.45
CA GLU A 103 1.58 11.11 10.95
C GLU A 103 1.20 12.08 9.82
N ASN A 104 1.86 12.02 8.67
CA ASN A 104 1.51 12.85 7.51
C ASN A 104 0.13 12.52 6.94
N THR A 105 -0.23 11.24 6.85
CA THR A 105 -1.57 10.82 6.43
C THR A 105 -2.65 11.40 7.37
N ASN A 106 -2.38 11.47 8.67
CA ASN A 106 -3.31 12.04 9.65
C ASN A 106 -3.47 13.55 9.46
N ILE A 107 -2.39 14.29 9.20
CA ILE A 107 -2.46 15.74 8.92
C ILE A 107 -3.35 15.99 7.71
N LEU A 108 -3.11 15.30 6.60
CA LEU A 108 -3.88 15.48 5.36
C LEU A 108 -5.36 15.15 5.57
N LYS A 109 -5.67 14.11 6.37
CA LYS A 109 -7.05 13.79 6.76
C LYS A 109 -7.69 14.90 7.60
N GLU A 110 -6.99 15.43 8.60
CA GLU A 110 -7.51 16.53 9.42
C GLU A 110 -7.70 17.81 8.61
N MET A 111 -6.83 18.10 7.64
CA MET A 111 -7.00 19.23 6.71
C MET A 111 -8.28 19.09 5.89
N LEU A 112 -8.51 17.91 5.28
CA LEU A 112 -9.73 17.64 4.51
C LEU A 112 -10.98 17.70 5.41
N LEU A 113 -10.93 17.15 6.62
CA LEU A 113 -12.01 17.22 7.61
C LEU A 113 -12.31 18.64 8.07
N CYS A 114 -11.30 19.51 8.10
CA CYS A 114 -11.46 20.94 8.39
C CYS A 114 -12.10 21.73 7.24
N GLY A 115 -12.35 21.09 6.09
CA GLY A 115 -12.99 21.68 4.91
C GLY A 115 -12.02 22.30 3.90
N TYR A 116 -10.72 22.00 3.98
CA TYR A 116 -9.80 22.35 2.91
C TYR A 116 -10.14 21.58 1.63
N LYS A 117 -10.17 22.30 0.50
CA LYS A 117 -10.23 21.65 -0.81
C LYS A 117 -8.83 21.10 -1.18
N PRO A 118 -8.73 19.95 -1.86
CA PRO A 118 -7.46 19.35 -2.28
C PRO A 118 -6.48 20.29 -3.00
N ASP A 119 -7.00 21.27 -3.75
CA ASP A 119 -6.23 22.21 -4.57
C ASP A 119 -6.06 23.59 -3.93
N ALA A 120 -6.72 23.87 -2.81
CA ALA A 120 -6.72 25.19 -2.19
C ALA A 120 -5.47 25.45 -1.34
N GLU A 121 -4.99 24.44 -0.62
CA GLU A 121 -3.83 24.56 0.25
C GLU A 121 -2.59 23.94 -0.42
N PRO A 122 -1.50 24.71 -0.64
CA PRO A 122 -0.31 24.26 -1.36
C PRO A 122 0.34 22.98 -0.85
N PHE A 123 0.45 22.80 0.47
CA PHE A 123 1.07 21.60 1.06
C PHE A 123 0.19 20.35 0.83
N LEU A 124 -1.12 20.45 1.05
CA LEU A 124 -2.09 19.39 0.75
C LEU A 124 -2.06 19.03 -0.73
N SER A 125 -2.12 20.02 -1.62
CA SER A 125 -2.09 19.80 -3.06
C SER A 125 -0.80 19.11 -3.50
N MET A 126 0.35 19.57 -2.99
CA MET A 126 1.65 18.96 -3.26
C MET A 126 1.68 17.49 -2.82
N MET A 127 1.22 17.19 -1.60
CA MET A 127 1.21 15.83 -1.06
C MET A 127 0.27 14.89 -1.84
N LEU A 128 -0.92 15.35 -2.22
CA LEU A 128 -1.87 14.58 -3.02
C LEU A 128 -1.35 14.34 -4.46
N GLN A 129 -0.69 15.33 -5.07
CA GLN A 129 -0.05 15.17 -6.38
C GLN A 129 1.08 14.15 -6.34
N THR A 130 1.93 14.16 -5.30
CA THR A 130 2.96 13.13 -5.12
C THR A 130 2.36 11.74 -4.92
N PHE A 131 1.27 11.63 -4.14
CA PHE A 131 0.55 10.37 -3.96
C PHE A 131 0.06 9.83 -5.31
N ARG A 132 -0.64 10.67 -6.08
CA ARG A 132 -1.11 10.32 -7.44
C ARG A 132 0.05 9.87 -8.32
N ALA A 133 1.13 10.65 -8.39
CA ALA A 133 2.30 10.33 -9.20
C ALA A 133 2.91 8.98 -8.81
N SER A 134 3.00 8.69 -7.51
CA SER A 134 3.50 7.40 -7.03
C SER A 134 2.62 6.22 -7.43
N LYS A 135 1.30 6.39 -7.40
CA LYS A 135 0.37 5.33 -7.82
C LYS A 135 0.37 5.12 -9.33
N LEU A 136 0.47 6.18 -10.11
CA LEU A 136 0.69 6.09 -11.56
C LEU A 136 2.01 5.39 -11.90
N LEU A 137 3.09 5.64 -11.13
CA LEU A 137 4.34 4.93 -11.33
C LEU A 137 4.21 3.43 -10.99
N GLU A 138 3.46 3.07 -9.95
CA GLU A 138 3.15 1.67 -9.63
C GLU A 138 2.34 0.98 -10.75
N LEU A 139 1.39 1.70 -11.38
CA LEU A 139 0.68 1.21 -12.57
C LEU A 139 1.63 0.99 -13.75
N ARG A 140 2.51 1.94 -14.05
CA ARG A 140 3.50 1.82 -15.14
C ARG A 140 4.48 0.67 -14.92
N THR A 141 5.11 0.63 -13.75
CA THR A 141 6.25 -0.26 -13.47
C THR A 141 5.87 -1.66 -12.98
N LYS A 142 4.67 -1.82 -12.42
CA LYS A 142 4.23 -3.09 -11.82
C LYS A 142 2.84 -3.52 -12.26
N THR A 143 2.13 -2.70 -13.03
CA THR A 143 0.74 -2.94 -13.44
C THR A 143 -0.14 -3.22 -12.21
N ARG A 144 0.10 -2.45 -11.14
CA ARG A 144 -0.54 -2.64 -9.84
C ARG A 144 -1.92 -1.98 -9.80
N ILE A 145 -2.91 -2.64 -10.39
CA ILE A 145 -4.28 -2.11 -10.52
C ILE A 145 -5.09 -2.49 -9.28
N PHE A 146 -5.70 -1.50 -8.62
CA PHE A 146 -6.56 -1.74 -7.45
C PHE A 146 -7.87 -2.44 -7.86
N VAL A 147 -8.30 -3.42 -7.07
CA VAL A 147 -9.57 -4.15 -7.28
C VAL A 147 -10.46 -3.95 -6.05
N PRO A 148 -11.51 -3.11 -6.14
CA PRO A 148 -12.41 -2.85 -5.01
C PRO A 148 -13.17 -4.10 -4.53
N THR A 149 -13.56 -4.95 -5.47
CA THR A 149 -14.30 -6.23 -5.32
C THR A 149 -13.38 -7.42 -5.02
N GLY A 150 -12.34 -7.16 -4.22
CA GLY A 150 -11.41 -8.18 -3.76
C GLY A 150 -10.65 -7.75 -2.52
N ARG A 151 -10.02 -8.71 -1.85
CA ARG A 151 -9.15 -8.49 -0.70
C ARG A 151 -7.92 -9.38 -0.77
N SER A 152 -6.84 -8.91 -0.17
CA SER A 152 -5.72 -9.78 0.19
C SER A 152 -5.98 -10.34 1.58
N MET A 153 -6.09 -11.65 1.72
CA MET A 153 -6.58 -12.28 2.96
C MET A 153 -5.61 -13.36 3.45
N MET A 154 -5.39 -13.40 4.76
CA MET A 154 -4.65 -14.50 5.39
C MET A 154 -5.45 -15.80 5.26
N GLY A 155 -4.81 -16.86 4.79
CA GLY A 155 -5.43 -18.19 4.75
C GLY A 155 -5.50 -18.83 6.12
N CYS A 156 -6.59 -19.52 6.40
CA CYS A 156 -6.76 -20.36 7.58
C CYS A 156 -7.61 -21.59 7.25
N LEU A 157 -7.67 -22.55 8.16
CA LEU A 157 -8.43 -23.79 7.99
C LEU A 157 -9.78 -23.68 8.69
N ASP A 158 -10.80 -24.30 8.09
CA ASP A 158 -12.08 -24.56 8.74
C ASP A 158 -11.95 -25.66 9.81
N GLU A 159 -11.94 -25.25 11.08
CA GLU A 159 -11.93 -26.18 12.23
C GLU A 159 -13.31 -26.80 12.51
N THR A 160 -14.39 -26.22 11.97
CA THR A 160 -15.76 -26.74 12.13
C THR A 160 -16.06 -27.92 11.20
N LYS A 161 -15.22 -28.12 10.17
CA LYS A 161 -15.36 -29.17 9.14
C LYS A 161 -16.69 -29.08 8.40
N THR A 162 -17.22 -27.88 8.23
CA THR A 162 -18.48 -27.61 7.54
C THR A 162 -18.28 -27.45 6.04
N LEU A 163 -17.19 -26.81 5.61
CA LEU A 163 -16.91 -26.55 4.20
C LEU A 163 -16.57 -27.85 3.43
N GLU A 164 -17.15 -27.98 2.24
CA GLU A 164 -16.84 -29.05 1.28
C GLU A 164 -15.68 -28.69 0.36
N TYR A 165 -15.09 -29.70 -0.30
CA TYR A 165 -14.05 -29.46 -1.29
C TYR A 165 -14.57 -28.59 -2.45
N GLY A 166 -13.81 -27.58 -2.84
CA GLY A 166 -14.21 -26.54 -3.79
C GLY A 166 -14.94 -25.35 -3.16
N GLN A 167 -15.27 -25.40 -1.86
CA GLN A 167 -15.89 -24.30 -1.13
C GLN A 167 -14.89 -23.52 -0.29
N VAL A 168 -15.18 -22.25 -0.04
CA VAL A 168 -14.46 -21.39 0.91
C VAL A 168 -15.45 -20.52 1.68
N PHE A 169 -15.04 -20.02 2.84
CA PHE A 169 -15.77 -18.96 3.53
C PHE A 169 -14.96 -17.67 3.50
N VAL A 170 -15.64 -16.57 3.13
CA VAL A 170 -15.05 -15.25 3.01
C VAL A 170 -16.01 -14.24 3.61
N GLN A 171 -15.54 -13.57 4.67
CA GLN A 171 -16.22 -12.44 5.28
C GLN A 171 -15.21 -11.34 5.53
N PHE A 172 -15.58 -10.10 5.19
CA PHE A 172 -14.71 -8.95 5.31
C PHE A 172 -15.37 -7.82 6.09
N SER A 173 -14.54 -7.04 6.79
CA SER A 173 -15.00 -5.87 7.52
C SER A 173 -15.30 -4.70 6.57
N GLY A 174 -16.33 -3.92 6.89
CA GLY A 174 -16.69 -2.69 6.17
C GLY A 174 -15.70 -1.53 6.36
N ALA A 175 -14.65 -1.69 7.17
CA ALA A 175 -13.59 -0.71 7.31
C ALA A 175 -12.86 -0.53 5.97
N GLY A 176 -13.03 0.62 5.32
CA GLY A 176 -12.56 0.89 3.95
C GLY A 176 -13.64 0.77 2.87
N HIS A 177 -14.88 0.47 3.24
CA HIS A 177 -16.05 0.40 2.35
C HIS A 177 -17.04 1.55 2.58
N ARG A 178 -16.55 2.76 2.85
CA ARG A 178 -17.38 3.97 2.68
C ARG A 178 -17.54 4.21 1.18
N GLN A 179 -18.55 3.54 0.62
CA GLN A 179 -19.23 3.78 -0.65
C GLN A 179 -18.37 4.30 -1.82
N PHE A 180 -17.68 3.38 -2.51
CA PHE A 180 -17.59 3.49 -3.96
C PHE A 180 -18.96 3.07 -4.51
N ASN A 181 -19.71 4.03 -5.08
CA ASN A 181 -20.99 3.83 -5.76
C ASN A 181 -21.12 2.43 -6.40
N ASP A 182 -22.14 1.69 -5.98
CA ASP A 182 -22.78 0.70 -6.83
C ASP A 182 -24.28 0.98 -6.79
N ASP A 183 -24.83 1.43 -7.92
CA ASP A 183 -26.27 1.51 -8.19
C ASP A 183 -26.83 0.09 -8.43
N SER A 184 -26.45 -0.86 -7.58
CA SER A 184 -26.94 -2.24 -7.63
C SER A 184 -28.03 -2.41 -6.56
N PRO A 185 -29.29 -2.71 -6.93
CA PRO A 185 -30.40 -2.80 -6.02
C PRO A 185 -30.39 -4.16 -5.32
N LEU A 186 -29.49 -4.34 -4.36
CA LEU A 186 -29.59 -5.43 -3.40
C LEU A 186 -29.97 -4.84 -2.04
N MET A 187 -31.23 -5.09 -1.67
CA MET A 187 -31.92 -4.62 -0.48
C MET A 187 -31.05 -4.63 0.78
N PHE A 188 -30.69 -3.46 1.30
CA PHE A 188 -30.02 -3.30 2.58
C PHE A 188 -31.00 -2.78 3.64
N SER A 189 -31.36 -3.65 4.59
CA SER A 189 -32.12 -3.29 5.79
C SER A 189 -31.27 -2.41 6.71
N GLU A 190 -31.84 -1.31 7.18
CA GLU A 190 -31.24 -0.40 8.15
C GLU A 190 -31.27 -0.97 9.57
N SER A 191 -30.11 -1.09 10.20
CA SER A 191 -29.95 -0.87 11.63
C SER A 191 -28.55 -0.34 11.95
N VAL A 192 -28.50 0.44 13.03
CA VAL A 192 -27.40 1.29 13.50
C VAL A 192 -26.46 0.50 14.42
N SER A 193 -25.27 0.16 13.93
CA SER A 193 -24.05 -0.10 14.72
C SER A 193 -22.85 -0.28 13.77
N ASP A 194 -21.82 0.55 13.95
CA ASP A 194 -20.79 0.93 12.96
C ASP A 194 -19.68 -0.12 12.72
N HIS A 195 -20.03 -1.41 12.53
CA HIS A 195 -19.13 -2.49 12.07
C HIS A 195 -19.90 -3.51 11.21
N ARG A 196 -20.37 -3.12 10.02
CA ARG A 196 -21.00 -4.08 9.10
C ARG A 196 -19.93 -5.00 8.52
N ASN A 197 -20.03 -6.29 8.83
CA ASN A 197 -19.30 -7.35 8.14
C ASN A 197 -20.11 -7.82 6.94
N PHE A 198 -19.44 -8.11 5.84
CA PHE A 198 -20.06 -8.55 4.60
C PHE A 198 -19.59 -9.96 4.27
N ILE A 199 -20.54 -10.84 3.97
CA ILE A 199 -20.27 -12.23 3.56
C ILE A 199 -20.31 -12.28 2.04
N VAL A 200 -19.31 -12.93 1.44
CA VAL A 200 -19.25 -13.15 0.00
C VAL A 200 -19.90 -14.50 -0.31
N GLU A 201 -20.79 -14.51 -1.30
CA GLU A 201 -21.39 -15.73 -1.82
C GLU A 201 -21.20 -15.82 -3.35
N GLY A 202 -21.00 -17.04 -3.85
CA GLY A 202 -20.84 -17.28 -5.29
C GLY A 202 -19.41 -17.62 -5.69
N LYS A 203 -19.06 -17.40 -6.96
CA LYS A 203 -17.74 -17.76 -7.48
C LYS A 203 -16.70 -16.73 -7.07
N VAL A 204 -15.55 -17.21 -6.61
CA VAL A 204 -14.41 -16.37 -6.24
C VAL A 204 -13.13 -16.89 -6.88
N VAL A 205 -12.28 -15.98 -7.31
CA VAL A 205 -10.92 -16.26 -7.78
C VAL A 205 -9.98 -16.21 -6.58
N VAL A 206 -9.23 -17.28 -6.36
CA VAL A 206 -8.22 -17.40 -5.32
C VAL A 206 -6.88 -17.70 -5.97
N ALA A 207 -5.86 -16.94 -5.61
CA ALA A 207 -4.48 -17.16 -6.05
C ALA A 207 -3.49 -16.71 -4.97
N LYS A 208 -2.28 -17.25 -4.97
CA LYS A 208 -1.20 -16.82 -4.08
C LYS A 208 -0.06 -16.26 -4.89
N ASN A 209 0.36 -15.03 -4.60
CA ASN A 209 1.51 -14.42 -5.25
C ASN A 209 2.82 -14.82 -4.56
N PRO A 210 3.93 -14.98 -5.30
CA PRO A 210 4.00 -15.05 -6.76
C PRO A 210 3.37 -16.35 -7.29
N CYS A 211 2.71 -16.28 -8.45
CA CYS A 211 2.13 -17.43 -9.17
C CYS A 211 2.56 -17.38 -10.64
N LEU A 212 2.91 -18.53 -11.22
CA LEU A 212 3.44 -18.61 -12.59
C LEU A 212 2.67 -19.62 -13.44
N HIS A 213 2.15 -20.69 -12.85
CA HIS A 213 1.43 -21.71 -13.60
C HIS A 213 -0.05 -21.31 -13.74
N PRO A 214 -0.68 -21.43 -14.92
CA PRO A 214 -2.10 -21.08 -15.09
C PRO A 214 -3.06 -21.82 -14.14
N GLY A 215 -2.69 -23.02 -13.69
CA GLY A 215 -3.43 -23.79 -12.68
C GLY A 215 -3.37 -23.23 -11.25
N ASP A 216 -2.49 -22.27 -10.97
CA ASP A 216 -2.33 -21.65 -9.62
C ASP A 216 -3.47 -20.68 -9.29
N VAL A 217 -4.23 -20.26 -10.31
CA VAL A 217 -5.44 -19.46 -10.17
C VAL A 217 -6.63 -20.41 -10.07
N ARG A 218 -7.27 -20.43 -8.90
CA ARG A 218 -8.40 -21.33 -8.60
C ARG A 218 -9.71 -20.57 -8.62
N VAL A 219 -10.75 -21.16 -9.20
CA VAL A 219 -12.12 -20.65 -9.07
C VAL A 219 -12.84 -21.53 -8.06
N LEU A 220 -13.08 -20.98 -6.87
CA LEU A 220 -13.75 -21.65 -5.76
C LEU A 220 -15.15 -21.05 -5.55
N ARG A 221 -15.96 -21.70 -4.72
CA ARG A 221 -17.29 -21.20 -4.36
C ARG A 221 -17.29 -20.69 -2.93
N ALA A 222 -17.46 -19.38 -2.76
CA ALA A 222 -17.76 -18.79 -1.47
C ALA A 222 -19.19 -19.14 -1.04
N VAL A 223 -19.33 -19.66 0.17
CA VAL A 223 -20.61 -20.09 0.75
C VAL A 223 -20.80 -19.47 2.13
N ASN A 224 -22.05 -19.16 2.48
CA ASN A 224 -22.40 -18.62 3.77
C ASN A 224 -22.57 -19.76 4.79
N VAL A 225 -21.73 -19.76 5.83
CA VAL A 225 -21.75 -20.75 6.91
C VAL A 225 -21.89 -20.03 8.25
N PRO A 226 -23.04 -20.16 8.94
CA PRO A 226 -23.29 -19.50 10.23
C PRO A 226 -22.20 -19.75 11.28
N ASP A 227 -21.72 -20.98 11.37
CA ASP A 227 -20.68 -21.38 12.34
C ASP A 227 -19.35 -20.65 12.12
N LEU A 228 -19.11 -20.10 10.91
CA LEU A 228 -17.91 -19.36 10.55
C LEU A 228 -18.08 -17.83 10.59
N HIS A 229 -19.23 -17.30 11.01
CA HIS A 229 -19.47 -15.84 11.07
C HIS A 229 -18.53 -15.07 12.02
N HIS A 230 -17.84 -15.77 12.93
CA HIS A 230 -16.79 -15.18 13.76
C HIS A 230 -15.47 -14.93 13.00
N MET A 231 -15.31 -15.49 11.81
CA MET A 231 -14.13 -15.35 10.96
C MET A 231 -14.26 -14.10 10.09
N VAL A 232 -13.40 -13.10 10.30
CA VAL A 232 -13.42 -11.81 9.59
C VAL A 232 -12.03 -11.51 9.04
N ASP A 233 -11.97 -10.95 7.83
CA ASP A 233 -10.75 -10.53 7.12
C ASP A 233 -9.71 -11.66 6.94
N CYS A 234 -10.21 -12.89 6.74
CA CYS A 234 -9.42 -14.08 6.44
C CYS A 234 -10.17 -14.98 5.46
N LEU A 235 -9.40 -15.77 4.70
CA LEU A 235 -9.92 -16.77 3.78
C LEU A 235 -9.91 -18.12 4.50
N VAL A 236 -11.09 -18.74 4.67
CA VAL A 236 -11.22 -20.04 5.33
C VAL A 236 -11.30 -21.14 4.29
N PHE A 237 -10.34 -22.07 4.33
CA PHE A 237 -10.27 -23.22 3.43
C PHE A 237 -10.89 -24.48 4.07
N PRO A 238 -11.42 -25.40 3.25
CA PRO A 238 -12.01 -26.64 3.75
C PRO A 238 -10.93 -27.60 4.23
N GLN A 239 -11.27 -28.39 5.25
CA GLN A 239 -10.46 -29.54 5.67
C GLN A 239 -10.64 -30.75 4.73
N LYS A 240 -11.78 -30.81 4.03
CA LYS A 240 -12.17 -31.92 3.16
C LYS A 240 -11.58 -31.75 1.76
N GLY A 241 -11.22 -32.86 1.11
CA GLY A 241 -10.79 -32.88 -0.28
C GLY A 241 -9.66 -33.85 -0.57
N MET A 242 -9.37 -34.04 -1.86
CA MET A 242 -8.26 -34.88 -2.33
C MET A 242 -6.91 -34.16 -2.24
N ARG A 243 -6.91 -32.83 -2.34
CA ARG A 243 -5.72 -31.97 -2.32
C ARG A 243 -6.06 -30.68 -1.58
N PRO A 244 -5.21 -30.15 -0.69
CA PRO A 244 -5.48 -28.87 -0.04
C PRO A 244 -5.49 -27.72 -1.05
N HIS A 245 -6.54 -26.89 -1.09
CA HIS A 245 -6.59 -25.69 -1.95
C HIS A 245 -5.43 -24.70 -1.75
N PRO A 246 -4.88 -24.50 -0.52
CA PRO A 246 -3.62 -23.79 -0.35
C PRO A 246 -2.51 -24.33 -1.27
N ASN A 247 -2.30 -25.64 -1.30
CA ASN A 247 -1.28 -26.28 -2.12
C ASN A 247 -1.57 -26.17 -3.63
N GLU A 248 -2.85 -26.11 -4.02
CA GLU A 248 -3.25 -25.82 -5.40
C GLU A 248 -2.92 -24.39 -5.83
N CYS A 249 -2.79 -23.45 -4.88
CA CYS A 249 -2.43 -22.06 -5.12
C CYS A 249 -0.91 -21.87 -4.98
N SER A 250 -0.15 -22.22 -6.02
CA SER A 250 1.32 -22.04 -6.05
C SER A 250 2.08 -22.77 -4.92
N GLY A 251 1.63 -23.96 -4.52
CA GLY A 251 2.30 -24.76 -3.49
C GLY A 251 2.24 -24.15 -2.08
N SER A 252 1.30 -23.23 -1.85
CA SER A 252 1.16 -22.48 -0.61
C SER A 252 0.74 -23.37 0.58
N ASP A 253 1.06 -22.91 1.78
CA ASP A 253 0.64 -23.53 3.04
C ASP A 253 -0.13 -22.52 3.93
N LEU A 254 -0.46 -22.91 5.15
CA LEU A 254 -1.20 -22.07 6.11
C LEU A 254 -0.27 -21.58 7.24
N ASP A 255 0.94 -21.12 6.90
CA ASP A 255 1.91 -20.61 7.88
C ASP A 255 2.00 -19.08 7.99
N GLY A 256 1.16 -18.39 7.21
CA GLY A 256 1.05 -16.93 7.14
C GLY A 256 0.78 -16.39 5.74
N ASP A 257 0.58 -17.28 4.76
CA ASP A 257 0.33 -16.91 3.38
C ASP A 257 -0.91 -16.03 3.20
N ILE A 258 -0.76 -15.03 2.34
CA ILE A 258 -1.80 -14.08 1.97
C ILE A 258 -2.26 -14.36 0.54
N TYR A 259 -3.56 -14.54 0.36
CA TYR A 259 -4.18 -14.89 -0.90
C TYR A 259 -4.84 -13.67 -1.54
N PHE A 260 -4.70 -13.54 -2.85
CA PHE A 260 -5.56 -12.72 -3.68
C PHE A 260 -6.94 -13.39 -3.73
N VAL A 261 -7.97 -12.72 -3.22
CA VAL A 261 -9.36 -13.18 -3.27
C VAL A 261 -10.18 -12.12 -3.99
N CYS A 262 -10.81 -12.50 -5.10
CA CYS A 262 -11.57 -11.58 -5.94
C CYS A 262 -12.92 -12.20 -6.30
N TRP A 263 -13.99 -11.42 -6.17
CA TRP A 263 -15.36 -11.82 -6.51
C TRP A 263 -15.95 -10.93 -7.61
N ASP A 264 -15.11 -10.23 -8.36
CA ASP A 264 -15.52 -9.47 -9.55
C ASP A 264 -15.91 -10.43 -10.68
N PRO A 265 -17.17 -10.41 -11.17
CA PRO A 265 -17.62 -11.29 -12.24
C PRO A 265 -16.79 -11.19 -13.53
N ASP A 266 -16.25 -10.00 -13.84
CA ASP A 266 -15.46 -9.77 -15.05
C ASP A 266 -14.04 -10.39 -14.96
N LEU A 267 -13.55 -10.63 -13.75
CA LEU A 267 -12.22 -11.22 -13.49
C LEU A 267 -12.26 -12.72 -13.22
N ILE A 268 -13.45 -13.34 -13.18
CA ILE A 268 -13.58 -14.79 -13.05
C ILE A 268 -13.24 -15.43 -14.40
N PRO A 269 -12.15 -16.22 -14.50
CA PRO A 269 -11.76 -16.82 -15.75
C PRO A 269 -12.78 -17.88 -16.21
N PRO A 270 -13.06 -17.98 -17.53
CA PRO A 270 -13.98 -18.98 -18.06
C PRO A 270 -13.38 -20.40 -18.07
N ARG A 271 -12.05 -20.52 -18.05
CA ARG A 271 -11.31 -21.80 -18.06
C ARG A 271 -10.57 -22.00 -16.75
N GLN A 272 -10.42 -23.26 -16.36
CA GLN A 272 -9.58 -23.69 -15.25
C GLN A 272 -8.60 -24.75 -15.74
N ILE A 273 -7.35 -24.65 -15.28
CA ILE A 273 -6.29 -25.61 -15.57
C ILE A 273 -5.99 -26.38 -14.28
N GLN A 274 -5.52 -27.62 -14.42
CA GLN A 274 -5.10 -28.41 -13.26
C GLN A 274 -3.89 -27.73 -12.58
N PRO A 275 -3.87 -27.61 -11.25
CA PRO A 275 -2.74 -27.05 -10.54
C PRO A 275 -1.46 -27.85 -10.79
N MET A 276 -0.32 -27.17 -10.86
CA MET A 276 0.97 -27.83 -11.00
C MET A 276 1.23 -28.76 -9.81
N ASP A 277 2.03 -29.80 -10.00
CA ASP A 277 2.53 -30.59 -8.89
C ASP A 277 3.62 -29.79 -8.15
N TYR A 278 3.39 -29.56 -6.86
CA TYR A 278 4.29 -28.84 -5.95
C TYR A 278 4.96 -29.80 -4.96
N THR A 279 5.08 -31.07 -5.31
CA THR A 279 5.83 -32.04 -4.51
C THR A 279 7.28 -31.55 -4.38
N PRO A 280 7.76 -31.28 -3.15
CA PRO A 280 9.09 -30.70 -2.94
C PRO A 280 10.18 -31.70 -3.35
N ALA A 281 11.32 -31.17 -3.79
CA ALA A 281 12.51 -31.98 -3.96
C ALA A 281 12.94 -32.59 -2.61
N PRO A 282 13.52 -33.81 -2.60
CA PRO A 282 14.04 -34.40 -1.37
C PRO A 282 15.06 -33.46 -0.73
N SER A 283 14.86 -33.13 0.54
CA SER A 283 15.86 -32.38 1.30
C SER A 283 17.14 -33.19 1.42
N MET A 284 18.29 -32.52 1.27
CA MET A 284 19.58 -33.13 1.61
C MET A 284 19.61 -33.36 3.13
N LEU A 285 19.64 -34.62 3.53
CA LEU A 285 19.85 -35.01 4.93
C LEU A 285 21.34 -35.20 5.14
N LEU A 286 21.90 -34.43 6.07
CA LEU A 286 23.25 -34.65 6.58
C LEU A 286 23.18 -35.75 7.64
N ASP A 287 24.19 -36.62 7.65
CA ASP A 287 24.35 -37.71 8.61
C ASP A 287 25.08 -37.27 9.90
N HIS A 288 25.39 -35.98 10.01
CA HIS A 288 26.14 -35.39 11.11
C HIS A 288 25.60 -34.01 11.48
N ASP A 289 26.08 -33.47 12.60
CA ASP A 289 25.74 -32.11 13.05
C ASP A 289 26.38 -31.06 12.15
N VAL A 290 25.60 -30.04 11.77
CA VAL A 290 26.03 -28.97 10.86
C VAL A 290 27.23 -28.21 11.43
N THR A 291 28.30 -28.13 10.64
CA THR A 291 29.53 -27.38 10.97
C THR A 291 29.43 -25.91 10.54
N ILE A 292 30.27 -25.03 11.11
CA ILE A 292 30.25 -23.60 10.72
C ILE A 292 30.76 -23.41 9.30
N GLU A 293 31.70 -24.25 8.86
CA GLU A 293 32.27 -24.24 7.52
C GLU A 293 31.20 -24.56 6.46
N GLU A 294 30.32 -25.53 6.72
CA GLU A 294 29.18 -25.84 5.84
C GLU A 294 28.17 -24.71 5.79
N VAL A 295 27.99 -23.98 6.90
CA VAL A 295 27.15 -22.78 6.92
C VAL A 295 27.76 -21.68 6.03
N GLU A 296 29.07 -21.44 6.12
CA GLU A 296 29.78 -20.48 5.26
C GLU A 296 29.70 -20.84 3.77
N GLU A 297 29.90 -22.12 3.46
CA GLU A 297 29.74 -22.64 2.10
C GLU A 297 28.30 -22.47 1.61
N TYR A 298 27.31 -22.80 2.45
CA TYR A 298 25.90 -22.61 2.13
C TYR A 298 25.56 -21.15 1.83
N PHE A 299 26.06 -20.20 2.64
CA PHE A 299 25.86 -18.77 2.37
C PHE A 299 26.45 -18.35 1.03
N THR A 300 27.64 -18.84 0.69
CA THR A 300 28.30 -18.56 -0.59
C THR A 300 27.49 -19.15 -1.75
N ASN A 301 27.07 -20.41 -1.63
CA ASN A 301 26.24 -21.10 -2.60
C ASN A 301 24.89 -20.40 -2.79
N TYR A 302 24.28 -19.90 -1.71
CA TYR A 302 23.04 -19.16 -1.78
C TYR A 302 23.18 -17.87 -2.61
N ILE A 303 24.23 -17.09 -2.36
CA ILE A 303 24.48 -15.83 -3.07
C ILE A 303 24.70 -16.06 -4.57
N VAL A 304 25.42 -17.12 -4.94
CA VAL A 304 25.72 -17.44 -6.35
C VAL A 304 24.50 -17.97 -7.10
N ASN A 305 23.63 -18.71 -6.41
CA ASN A 305 22.54 -19.46 -7.04
C ASN A 305 21.13 -18.85 -6.82
N ASP A 306 21.01 -17.64 -6.26
CA ASP A 306 19.73 -16.93 -6.19
C ASP A 306 19.24 -16.51 -7.58
N SER A 307 18.47 -17.40 -8.21
CA SER A 307 17.96 -17.26 -9.58
C SER A 307 16.47 -16.86 -9.63
N LEU A 308 15.82 -16.66 -8.49
CA LEU A 308 14.36 -16.47 -8.39
C LEU A 308 13.87 -15.25 -9.20
N GLY A 309 14.57 -14.12 -9.08
CA GLY A 309 14.27 -12.91 -9.84
C GLY A 309 14.52 -13.05 -11.34
N ILE A 310 15.49 -13.87 -11.74
CA ILE A 310 15.82 -14.13 -13.14
C ILE A 310 14.72 -14.98 -13.77
N ILE A 311 14.30 -16.06 -13.10
CA ILE A 311 13.23 -16.95 -13.56
C ILE A 311 11.89 -16.19 -13.69
N ALA A 312 11.52 -15.38 -12.69
CA ALA A 312 10.29 -14.57 -12.75
C ALA A 312 10.27 -13.59 -13.93
N ASN A 313 11.41 -12.93 -14.19
CA ASN A 313 11.54 -12.03 -15.33
C ASN A 313 11.48 -12.81 -16.65
N ALA A 314 12.17 -13.95 -16.74
CA ALA A 314 12.14 -14.80 -17.93
C ALA A 314 10.72 -15.25 -18.26
N HIS A 315 9.98 -15.74 -17.25
CA HIS A 315 8.60 -16.16 -17.40
C HIS A 315 7.71 -15.02 -17.93
N THR A 316 7.87 -13.81 -17.37
CA THR A 316 7.12 -12.63 -17.82
C THR A 316 7.37 -12.34 -19.31
N VAL A 317 8.60 -12.49 -19.78
CA VAL A 317 8.95 -12.24 -21.18
C VAL A 317 8.43 -13.35 -22.11
N PHE A 318 8.61 -14.62 -21.75
CA PHE A 318 8.11 -15.71 -22.59
C PHE A 318 6.60 -15.72 -22.65
N ALA A 319 5.91 -15.46 -21.54
CA ALA A 319 4.45 -15.40 -21.52
C ALA A 319 3.88 -14.20 -22.31
N ASP A 320 4.69 -13.15 -22.53
CA ASP A 320 4.32 -12.01 -23.38
C ASP A 320 4.66 -12.24 -24.86
N ARG A 321 5.66 -13.08 -25.16
CA ARG A 321 6.12 -13.35 -26.53
C ARG A 321 5.33 -14.46 -27.21
N GLU A 322 5.03 -15.52 -26.47
CA GLU A 322 4.42 -16.73 -27.01
C GLU A 322 2.90 -16.60 -27.17
N LEU A 323 2.34 -17.20 -28.22
CA LEU A 323 0.90 -17.17 -28.50
C LEU A 323 0.06 -17.83 -27.40
N ASP A 324 0.57 -18.93 -26.83
CA ASP A 324 -0.06 -19.67 -25.74
C ASP A 324 0.18 -19.02 -24.35
N LYS A 325 0.86 -17.87 -24.31
CA LYS A 325 1.14 -17.10 -23.10
C LYS A 325 1.79 -17.99 -22.01
N ALA A 326 1.22 -18.02 -20.80
CA ALA A 326 1.74 -18.81 -19.68
C ALA A 326 1.50 -20.34 -19.82
N MET A 327 0.74 -20.80 -20.83
CA MET A 327 0.62 -22.23 -21.16
C MET A 327 1.75 -22.73 -22.07
N SER A 328 2.58 -21.83 -22.60
CA SER A 328 3.70 -22.21 -23.46
C SER A 328 4.71 -23.11 -22.71
N ASN A 329 5.34 -24.03 -23.43
CA ASN A 329 6.32 -24.97 -22.85
C ASN A 329 7.43 -24.26 -22.05
N PRO A 330 8.05 -23.15 -22.53
CA PRO A 330 9.03 -22.40 -21.74
C PRO A 330 8.47 -21.89 -20.40
N CYS A 331 7.22 -21.41 -20.38
CA CYS A 331 6.60 -20.87 -19.16
C CYS A 331 6.31 -21.97 -18.13
N VAL A 332 5.82 -23.13 -18.58
CA VAL A 332 5.56 -24.28 -17.70
C VAL A 332 6.86 -24.81 -17.10
N GLU A 333 7.95 -24.87 -17.88
CA GLU A 333 9.27 -25.27 -17.39
C GLU A 333 9.83 -24.25 -16.39
N LEU A 334 9.72 -22.95 -16.70
CA LEU A 334 10.11 -21.87 -15.79
C LEU A 334 9.29 -21.88 -14.49
N ALA A 335 8.01 -22.23 -14.52
CA ALA A 335 7.19 -22.36 -13.32
C ALA A 335 7.69 -23.49 -12.40
N LYS A 336 8.13 -24.63 -12.96
CA LYS A 336 8.75 -25.72 -12.20
C LYS A 336 10.08 -25.29 -11.58
N LEU A 337 10.95 -24.66 -12.38
CA LEU A 337 12.22 -24.12 -11.89
C LEU A 337 12.01 -23.06 -10.80
N PHE A 338 10.97 -22.25 -10.92
CA PHE A 338 10.62 -21.25 -9.90
C PHE A 338 10.24 -21.91 -8.58
N SER A 339 9.49 -23.01 -8.61
CA SER A 339 9.17 -23.78 -7.39
C SER A 339 10.43 -24.32 -6.73
N ILE A 340 11.38 -24.86 -7.51
CA ILE A 340 12.67 -25.35 -7.00
C ILE A 340 13.46 -24.19 -6.36
N ALA A 341 13.50 -23.03 -7.03
CA ALA A 341 14.21 -21.85 -6.53
C ALA A 341 13.62 -21.30 -5.21
N VAL A 342 12.30 -21.38 -5.02
CA VAL A 342 11.63 -20.96 -3.77
C VAL A 342 12.02 -21.85 -2.59
N ASP A 343 12.19 -23.16 -2.84
CA ASP A 343 12.54 -24.13 -1.80
C ASP A 343 14.06 -24.36 -1.67
N PHE A 344 14.89 -23.81 -2.55
CA PHE A 344 16.35 -23.83 -2.44
C PHE A 344 16.89 -23.44 -1.04
N PRO A 345 16.35 -22.39 -0.36
CA PRO A 345 16.70 -22.06 1.02
C PRO A 345 16.51 -23.21 2.04
N LYS A 346 15.66 -24.19 1.72
CA LYS A 346 15.28 -25.31 2.60
C LYS A 346 15.87 -26.64 2.14
N THR A 347 16.01 -26.83 0.83
CA THR A 347 16.42 -28.11 0.22
C THR A 347 17.90 -28.16 -0.11
N GLY A 348 18.54 -27.01 -0.33
CA GLY A 348 19.92 -26.91 -0.81
C GLY A 348 20.09 -27.17 -2.31
N VAL A 349 19.00 -27.42 -3.05
CA VAL A 349 19.04 -27.72 -4.50
C VAL A 349 18.85 -26.46 -5.34
N PRO A 350 19.87 -26.00 -6.10
CA PRO A 350 19.75 -24.80 -6.91
C PRO A 350 18.89 -25.04 -8.17
N ALA A 351 18.17 -24.01 -8.60
CA ALA A 351 17.43 -24.05 -9.87
C ALA A 351 18.33 -23.62 -11.02
N GLU A 352 18.76 -24.57 -11.85
CA GLU A 352 19.55 -24.32 -13.04
C GLU A 352 18.66 -23.90 -14.22
N ILE A 353 18.93 -22.73 -14.82
CA ILE A 353 18.15 -22.23 -15.96
C ILE A 353 18.79 -22.70 -17.27
N PRO A 354 18.11 -23.55 -18.06
CA PRO A 354 18.59 -24.00 -19.36
C PRO A 354 18.89 -22.84 -20.34
N PRO A 355 19.85 -22.97 -21.26
CA PRO A 355 20.22 -21.90 -22.19
C PRO A 355 19.07 -21.39 -23.08
N ASN A 356 18.12 -22.27 -23.45
CA ASN A 356 16.94 -21.93 -24.23
C ASN A 356 15.93 -21.06 -23.46
N LEU A 357 15.95 -21.10 -22.12
CA LEU A 357 15.08 -20.29 -21.25
C LEU A 357 15.74 -18.95 -20.85
N ARG A 358 16.89 -18.60 -21.44
CA ARG A 358 17.55 -17.32 -21.19
C ARG A 358 17.07 -16.26 -22.19
N VAL A 359 16.47 -15.21 -21.65
CA VAL A 359 15.91 -14.10 -22.42
C VAL A 359 17.00 -13.20 -23.00
N LYS A 360 16.91 -12.95 -24.31
CA LYS A 360 17.80 -12.03 -25.05
C LYS A 360 17.20 -10.65 -25.25
N GLU A 361 15.90 -10.58 -25.47
CA GLU A 361 15.14 -9.36 -25.79
C GLU A 361 13.98 -9.22 -24.81
N TYR A 362 13.66 -7.98 -24.42
CA TYR A 362 12.66 -7.70 -23.38
C TYR A 362 11.49 -6.88 -23.94
N PRO A 363 10.28 -7.03 -23.40
CA PRO A 363 9.16 -6.19 -23.82
C PRO A 363 9.33 -4.74 -23.32
N ASP A 364 8.76 -3.79 -24.06
CA ASP A 364 8.82 -2.35 -23.83
C ASP A 364 8.43 -1.94 -22.40
N PHE A 365 7.42 -2.58 -21.82
CA PHE A 365 6.94 -2.29 -20.46
C PHE A 365 7.93 -2.65 -19.35
N MET A 366 9.01 -3.38 -19.62
CA MET A 366 10.06 -3.66 -18.64
C MET A 366 11.11 -2.55 -18.55
N GLU A 367 11.12 -1.59 -19.48
CA GLU A 367 11.97 -0.40 -19.47
C GLU A 367 13.45 -0.69 -19.16
N LYS A 368 14.05 -1.65 -19.88
CA LYS A 368 15.48 -2.00 -19.76
C LYS A 368 16.31 -1.24 -20.81
N PRO A 369 16.91 -0.07 -20.49
CA PRO A 369 17.59 0.76 -21.48
C PRO A 369 18.85 0.09 -22.06
N ASP A 370 19.50 -0.78 -21.30
CA ASP A 370 20.76 -1.44 -21.70
C ASP A 370 20.54 -2.75 -22.46
N LYS A 371 19.30 -3.07 -22.86
CA LYS A 371 18.91 -4.32 -23.51
C LYS A 371 18.07 -4.05 -24.76
N THR A 372 18.09 -5.00 -25.69
CA THR A 372 17.20 -4.95 -26.85
C THR A 372 15.75 -5.11 -26.40
N THR A 373 14.87 -4.26 -26.94
CA THR A 373 13.44 -4.24 -26.57
C THR A 373 12.52 -4.38 -27.78
N TYR A 374 11.36 -5.01 -27.58
CA TYR A 374 10.27 -5.11 -28.56
C TYR A 374 8.97 -4.53 -28.00
N GLU A 375 8.05 -4.08 -28.87
CA GLU A 375 6.73 -3.61 -28.44
C GLU A 375 5.81 -4.80 -28.13
N SER A 376 5.32 -4.91 -26.90
CA SER A 376 4.40 -5.98 -26.51
C SER A 376 3.00 -5.74 -27.10
N GLU A 377 2.46 -6.70 -27.84
CA GLU A 377 1.09 -6.65 -28.38
C GLU A 377 0.01 -7.10 -27.37
N HIS A 378 0.44 -7.68 -26.24
CA HIS A 378 -0.43 -8.22 -25.21
C HIS A 378 -0.93 -7.16 -24.24
N VAL A 379 -1.87 -7.57 -23.37
CA VAL A 379 -2.55 -6.68 -22.42
C VAL A 379 -1.60 -5.86 -21.55
N ILE A 380 -0.47 -6.41 -21.10
CA ILE A 380 0.47 -5.67 -20.24
C ILE A 380 1.13 -4.53 -21.03
N GLY A 381 1.52 -4.76 -22.28
CA GLY A 381 2.03 -3.72 -23.18
C GLY A 381 1.01 -2.61 -23.42
N LYS A 382 -0.25 -2.97 -23.71
CA LYS A 382 -1.35 -2.00 -23.88
C LYS A 382 -1.56 -1.15 -22.62
N LEU A 383 -1.61 -1.79 -21.45
CA LEU A 383 -1.77 -1.13 -20.16
C LEU A 383 -0.60 -0.18 -19.87
N PHE A 384 0.63 -0.61 -20.14
CA PHE A 384 1.82 0.22 -19.97
C PHE A 384 1.77 1.46 -20.85
N ARG A 385 1.50 1.31 -22.15
CA ARG A 385 1.43 2.43 -23.10
C ARG A 385 0.32 3.42 -22.74
N ALA A 386 -0.83 2.95 -22.24
CA ALA A 386 -1.92 3.80 -21.79
C ALA A 386 -1.55 4.74 -20.62
N VAL A 387 -0.59 4.38 -19.77
CA VAL A 387 -0.14 5.22 -18.64
C VAL A 387 1.23 5.85 -18.84
N LYS A 388 1.97 5.47 -19.89
CA LYS A 388 3.37 5.87 -20.12
C LYS A 388 3.55 7.39 -20.14
N ASP A 389 2.60 8.11 -20.75
CA ASP A 389 2.66 9.57 -20.90
C ASP A 389 2.11 10.32 -19.68
N ILE A 390 1.20 9.69 -18.93
CA ILE A 390 0.54 10.30 -17.76
C ILE A 390 1.32 10.03 -16.46
N ALA A 391 2.12 8.96 -16.41
CA ALA A 391 2.94 8.56 -15.27
C ALA A 391 4.39 9.05 -15.43
N PRO A 392 4.75 10.23 -14.90
CA PRO A 392 6.09 10.77 -15.09
C PRO A 392 7.12 10.01 -14.25
N HIS A 393 8.34 9.82 -14.78
CA HIS A 393 9.48 9.28 -14.01
C HIS A 393 10.00 10.23 -12.92
N LYS A 394 9.55 11.48 -12.92
CA LYS A 394 9.91 12.53 -11.97
C LYS A 394 8.63 13.26 -11.57
N CYS A 395 8.44 13.51 -10.28
CA CYS A 395 7.38 14.39 -9.84
C CYS A 395 7.72 15.82 -10.28
N SER A 396 7.08 16.33 -11.33
CA SER A 396 7.19 17.73 -11.75
C SER A 396 6.05 18.52 -11.13
N ILE A 397 5.97 18.53 -9.80
CA ILE A 397 5.02 19.38 -9.09
C ILE A 397 5.41 20.83 -9.36
N ARG A 398 4.42 21.68 -9.67
CA ARG A 398 4.66 23.12 -9.83
C ARG A 398 5.32 23.64 -8.56
N SER A 399 6.50 24.23 -8.70
CA SER A 399 7.19 24.83 -7.55
C SER A 399 6.27 25.86 -6.89
N PHE A 400 6.32 25.94 -5.57
CA PHE A 400 5.63 26.99 -4.83
C PHE A 400 6.31 28.31 -5.18
N THR A 401 5.74 29.08 -6.10
CA THR A 401 6.30 30.38 -6.52
C THR A 401 5.79 31.51 -5.64
N LYS A 402 6.43 32.68 -5.75
CA LYS A 402 5.99 33.90 -5.06
C LYS A 402 4.55 34.30 -5.41
N GLU A 403 4.11 34.06 -6.65
CA GLU A 403 2.74 34.30 -7.10
C GLU A 403 1.76 33.31 -6.46
N VAL A 404 2.15 32.04 -6.33
CA VAL A 404 1.35 31.03 -5.62
C VAL A 404 1.22 31.43 -4.16
N ALA A 405 2.32 31.85 -3.51
CA ALA A 405 2.31 32.35 -2.13
C ALA A 405 1.31 33.51 -1.95
N ARG A 406 1.29 34.49 -2.87
CA ARG A 406 0.32 35.60 -2.83
C ARG A 406 -1.14 35.16 -2.94
N LYS A 407 -1.42 34.16 -3.76
CA LYS A 407 -2.80 33.69 -4.03
C LYS A 407 -3.32 32.72 -2.98
N SER A 408 -2.43 31.94 -2.38
CA SER A 408 -2.78 30.85 -1.46
C SER A 408 -2.63 31.20 0.02
N TYR A 409 -2.11 32.38 0.36
CA TYR A 409 -1.99 32.83 1.74
C TYR A 409 -3.37 32.94 2.41
N ASP A 410 -3.58 32.14 3.45
CA ASP A 410 -4.83 32.06 4.18
C ASP A 410 -4.85 33.07 5.33
N ARG A 411 -5.55 34.19 5.15
CA ARG A 411 -5.70 35.23 6.17
C ARG A 411 -6.42 34.74 7.42
N ASP A 412 -7.19 33.65 7.34
CA ASP A 412 -7.82 33.07 8.52
C ASP A 412 -6.78 32.52 9.52
N MET A 413 -5.55 32.30 9.06
CA MET A 413 -4.45 31.85 9.92
C MET A 413 -3.82 32.97 10.76
N GLU A 414 -4.20 34.24 10.56
CA GLU A 414 -3.71 35.37 11.36
C GLU A 414 -4.44 35.41 12.71
N VAL A 415 -3.64 35.33 13.78
CA VAL A 415 -4.07 35.42 15.19
C VAL A 415 -3.39 36.62 15.80
N ASP A 416 -4.14 37.46 16.53
CA ASP A 416 -3.61 38.70 17.12
C ASP A 416 -2.37 38.42 17.98
N GLY A 417 -1.31 39.21 17.79
CA GLY A 417 -0.03 39.06 18.51
C GLY A 417 0.97 38.11 17.83
N PHE A 418 0.67 37.56 16.66
CA PHE A 418 1.61 36.69 15.95
C PHE A 418 2.90 37.40 15.52
N GLU A 419 2.85 38.72 15.31
CA GLU A 419 3.98 39.54 14.86
C GLU A 419 5.16 39.49 15.83
N GLU A 420 4.89 39.34 17.13
CA GLU A 420 5.92 39.24 18.18
C GLU A 420 6.77 37.97 18.03
N TYR A 421 6.21 36.93 17.43
CA TYR A 421 6.83 35.63 17.26
C TYR A 421 7.47 35.42 15.88
N ILE A 422 7.34 36.39 14.94
CA ILE A 422 7.86 36.25 13.57
C ILE A 422 9.37 36.03 13.54
N SER A 423 10.13 36.75 14.36
CA SER A 423 11.60 36.64 14.39
C SER A 423 12.06 35.23 14.80
N ASP A 424 11.47 34.69 15.87
CA ASP A 424 11.79 33.33 16.34
C ASP A 424 11.32 32.27 15.33
N ALA A 425 10.13 32.44 14.77
CA ALA A 425 9.59 31.57 13.73
C ALA A 425 10.50 31.53 12.49
N PHE A 426 11.06 32.67 12.08
CA PHE A 426 12.01 32.75 10.95
C PHE A 426 13.29 31.94 11.21
N ASN A 427 13.83 32.03 12.43
CA ASN A 427 15.02 31.26 12.83
C ASN A 427 14.72 29.74 12.84
N TYR A 428 13.59 29.33 13.43
CA TYR A 428 13.19 27.92 13.46
C TYR A 428 12.89 27.37 12.06
N LYS A 429 12.26 28.17 11.18
CA LYS A 429 12.04 27.79 9.78
C LYS A 429 13.35 27.57 9.05
N SER A 430 14.32 28.47 9.24
CA SER A 430 15.65 28.38 8.63
C SER A 430 16.37 27.09 9.05
N GLU A 431 16.34 26.78 10.36
CA GLU A 431 16.94 25.56 10.91
C GLU A 431 16.24 24.29 10.40
N TYR A 432 14.91 24.30 10.36
CA TYR A 432 14.12 23.18 9.83
C TYR A 432 14.45 22.90 8.37
N ASP A 433 14.46 23.95 7.54
CA ASP A 433 14.72 23.83 6.10
C ASP A 433 16.15 23.35 5.82
N TYR A 434 17.11 23.83 6.60
CA TYR A 434 18.49 23.38 6.51
C TYR A 434 18.60 21.89 6.80
N LYS A 435 17.99 21.41 7.90
CA LYS A 435 18.00 20.00 8.30
C LYS A 435 17.25 19.10 7.32
N LEU A 436 16.07 19.52 6.88
CA LEU A 436 15.27 18.76 5.90
C LEU A 436 16.00 18.67 4.56
N GLY A 437 16.56 19.78 4.08
CA GLY A 437 17.36 19.81 2.85
C GLY A 437 18.60 18.92 2.93
N ASN A 438 19.28 18.89 4.08
CA ASN A 438 20.43 17.98 4.28
C ASN A 438 20.01 16.50 4.23
N LEU A 439 18.85 16.15 4.79
CA LEU A 439 18.30 14.79 4.67
C LEU A 439 17.98 14.47 3.20
N MET A 440 17.36 15.40 2.48
CA MET A 440 17.04 15.23 1.06
C MET A 440 18.31 15.02 0.22
N ASP A 441 19.34 15.84 0.43
CA ASP A 441 20.62 15.74 -0.28
C ASP A 441 21.35 14.44 0.05
N TYR A 442 21.37 14.05 1.33
CA TYR A 442 22.01 12.81 1.79
C TYR A 442 21.41 11.57 1.11
N TYR A 443 20.08 11.46 1.03
CA TYR A 443 19.39 10.34 0.38
C TYR A 443 19.21 10.52 -1.14
N GLY A 444 19.54 11.69 -1.69
CA GLY A 444 19.33 12.04 -3.10
C GLY A 444 17.85 12.14 -3.49
N ILE A 445 16.99 12.56 -2.57
CA ILE A 445 15.55 12.77 -2.80
C ILE A 445 15.33 14.19 -3.29
N LYS A 446 14.54 14.36 -4.34
CA LYS A 446 14.43 15.65 -5.04
C LYS A 446 13.41 16.60 -4.45
N THR A 447 12.29 16.07 -3.97
CA THR A 447 11.15 16.90 -3.55
C THR A 447 10.80 16.66 -2.09
N GLU A 448 10.33 17.72 -1.44
CA GLU A 448 9.86 17.68 -0.05
C GLU A 448 8.74 16.64 0.14
N ALA A 449 7.79 16.58 -0.80
CA ALA A 449 6.68 15.65 -0.69
C ALA A 449 7.08 14.17 -0.82
N GLU A 450 8.12 13.84 -1.58
CA GLU A 450 8.64 12.47 -1.67
C GLU A 450 9.22 12.00 -0.32
N ILE A 451 10.05 12.83 0.32
CA ILE A 451 10.68 12.47 1.60
C ILE A 451 9.65 12.41 2.74
N LEU A 452 8.67 13.31 2.75
CA LEU A 452 7.61 13.32 3.77
C LEU A 452 6.61 12.18 3.59
N SER A 453 6.17 11.90 2.37
CA SER A 453 5.20 10.83 2.12
C SER A 453 5.82 9.43 2.14
N GLY A 454 7.14 9.31 2.02
CA GLY A 454 7.83 8.04 1.79
C GLY A 454 7.60 7.47 0.38
N SER A 455 6.87 8.19 -0.48
CA SER A 455 6.57 7.80 -1.86
C SER A 455 7.69 8.20 -2.80
N ILE A 456 8.91 7.71 -2.51
CA ILE A 456 10.12 8.12 -3.23
C ILE A 456 10.13 7.53 -4.64
N MET A 457 10.19 8.40 -5.65
CA MET A 457 10.20 7.97 -7.07
C MET A 457 11.59 7.63 -7.57
N LYS A 458 12.61 8.33 -7.09
CA LYS A 458 14.01 8.08 -7.43
C LYS A 458 14.90 8.33 -6.21
N MET A 459 15.83 7.42 -5.96
CA MET A 459 16.89 7.56 -4.95
C MET A 459 18.25 7.59 -5.61
N SER A 460 19.27 8.03 -4.85
CA SER A 460 20.67 7.81 -5.19
C SER A 460 20.98 6.31 -5.35
N LYS A 461 21.95 5.97 -6.21
CA LYS A 461 22.36 4.58 -6.47
C LYS A 461 22.90 3.85 -5.23
N SER A 462 23.33 4.60 -4.22
CA SER A 462 23.92 4.06 -2.98
C SER A 462 22.87 3.58 -1.97
N PHE A 463 21.59 3.91 -2.18
CA PHE A 463 20.51 3.58 -1.26
C PHE A 463 19.49 2.66 -1.93
N ASP A 464 18.89 1.78 -1.14
CA ASP A 464 17.83 0.88 -1.58
C ASP A 464 16.49 1.31 -0.98
N ARG A 465 15.51 1.58 -1.85
CA ARG A 465 14.18 2.04 -1.43
C ARG A 465 13.49 1.12 -0.43
N ARG A 466 13.72 -0.21 -0.47
CA ARG A 466 13.07 -1.15 0.46
C ARG A 466 13.78 -1.19 1.81
N LYS A 467 15.10 -1.09 1.83
CA LYS A 467 15.89 -1.14 3.08
C LYS A 467 15.88 0.19 3.83
N ASP A 468 15.98 1.30 3.11
CA ASP A 468 16.23 2.61 3.71
C ASP A 468 14.96 3.42 3.98
N ALA A 469 13.80 3.02 3.44
CA ALA A 469 12.54 3.75 3.63
C ALA A 469 12.14 3.90 5.10
N GLU A 470 12.39 2.88 5.94
CA GLU A 470 12.11 2.95 7.37
C GLU A 470 13.02 3.97 8.07
N ALA A 471 14.32 3.93 7.77
CA ALA A 471 15.31 4.85 8.31
C ALA A 471 15.00 6.31 7.93
N ILE A 472 14.65 6.55 6.66
CA ILE A 472 14.21 7.87 6.18
C ILE A 472 12.96 8.33 6.93
N GLY A 473 11.97 7.44 7.07
CA GLY A 473 10.75 7.74 7.83
C GLY A 473 11.04 8.07 9.30
N LEU A 474 11.99 7.39 9.93
CA LEU A 474 12.45 7.68 11.29
C LEU A 474 13.16 9.04 11.38
N ALA A 475 14.05 9.35 10.44
CA ALA A 475 14.78 10.62 10.39
C ALA A 475 13.81 11.81 10.25
N VAL A 476 12.84 11.71 9.34
CA VAL A 476 11.79 12.74 9.16
C VAL A 476 10.94 12.89 10.43
N ARG A 477 10.52 11.78 11.07
CA ARG A 477 9.78 11.84 12.34
C ARG A 477 10.60 12.50 13.45
N SER A 478 11.90 12.22 13.50
CA SER A 478 12.82 12.81 14.47
C SER A 478 12.91 14.33 14.29
N LEU A 479 13.11 14.80 13.05
CA LEU A 479 13.16 16.24 12.74
C LEU A 479 11.87 16.97 13.13
N ARG A 480 10.70 16.37 12.86
CA ARG A 480 9.41 16.96 13.23
C ARG A 480 9.20 16.98 14.75
N LYS A 481 9.66 15.94 15.45
CA LYS A 481 9.66 15.92 16.92
C LYS A 481 10.56 17.04 17.45
N GLU A 482 11.73 17.24 16.86
CA GLU A 482 12.64 18.33 17.22
C GLU A 482 11.97 19.71 17.00
N ALA A 483 11.34 19.93 15.84
CA ALA A 483 10.58 21.15 15.57
C ALA A 483 9.50 21.39 16.63
N ARG A 484 8.73 20.37 17.01
CA ARG A 484 7.75 20.48 18.11
C ARG A 484 8.39 20.82 19.46
N THR A 485 9.61 20.36 19.73
CA THR A 485 10.32 20.79 20.95
C THR A 485 10.70 22.27 20.91
N TRP A 486 11.09 22.81 19.75
CA TRP A 486 11.33 24.25 19.60
C TRP A 486 10.06 25.06 19.83
N PHE A 487 8.93 24.59 19.31
CA PHE A 487 7.63 25.21 19.54
C PHE A 487 7.23 25.22 21.01
N ASN A 488 7.49 24.14 21.75
CA ASN A 488 7.14 24.01 23.16
C ASN A 488 8.14 24.66 24.13
N LYS A 489 9.27 25.21 23.64
CA LYS A 489 10.15 26.02 24.49
C LYS A 489 9.38 27.25 24.95
N LYS A 490 9.22 27.40 26.27
CA LYS A 490 8.63 28.59 26.88
C LYS A 490 9.41 29.83 26.44
N GLY A 491 8.67 30.89 26.11
CA GLY A 491 9.22 32.23 25.95
C GLY A 491 9.78 32.80 27.28
N ARG A 492 10.17 34.07 27.26
CA ARG A 492 10.68 34.80 28.43
C ARG A 492 9.71 34.68 29.62
N GLU A 493 10.25 34.55 30.82
CA GLU A 493 9.49 34.42 32.07
C GLU A 493 8.50 35.59 32.23
N GLY A 494 7.20 35.32 32.18
CA GLY A 494 6.16 36.29 32.58
C GLY A 494 4.92 36.38 31.68
N ASP A 495 5.01 36.02 30.40
CA ASP A 495 3.86 36.09 29.48
C ASP A 495 3.12 34.75 29.36
N ALA A 496 1.79 34.83 29.28
CA ALA A 496 0.97 33.72 28.86
C ALA A 496 1.26 33.45 27.38
N ASP A 497 2.13 32.48 27.09
CA ASP A 497 2.54 32.12 25.73
C ASP A 497 1.30 31.80 24.88
N ASP A 498 0.93 32.70 23.95
CA ASP A 498 -0.19 32.46 23.05
C ASP A 498 0.27 31.48 21.98
N VAL A 499 -0.02 30.21 22.26
CA VAL A 499 0.32 29.06 21.42
C VAL A 499 -0.29 29.20 20.01
N TYR A 500 -1.41 29.89 19.87
CA TYR A 500 -2.05 30.12 18.57
C TYR A 500 -1.39 31.26 17.80
N ALA A 501 -0.99 32.35 18.45
CA ALA A 501 -0.17 33.41 17.85
C ALA A 501 1.18 32.87 17.37
N LYS A 502 1.83 32.01 18.14
CA LYS A 502 3.08 31.34 17.75
C LYS A 502 2.90 30.42 16.54
N ALA A 503 1.82 29.63 16.49
CA ALA A 503 1.51 28.77 15.34
C ALA A 503 1.17 29.61 14.09
N SER A 504 0.46 30.72 14.27
CA SER A 504 0.18 31.71 13.22
C SER A 504 1.47 32.29 12.64
N ALA A 505 2.44 32.65 13.49
CA ALA A 505 3.75 33.13 13.05
C ALA A 505 4.50 32.07 12.20
N TRP A 506 4.46 30.80 12.61
CA TRP A 506 5.06 29.69 11.83
C TRP A 506 4.43 29.54 10.45
N TYR A 507 3.10 29.68 10.35
CA TYR A 507 2.39 29.70 9.08
C TYR A 507 2.78 30.92 8.25
N HIS A 508 2.79 32.12 8.86
CA HIS A 508 3.13 33.38 8.19
C HIS A 508 4.53 33.33 7.56
N VAL A 509 5.56 32.98 8.33
CA VAL A 509 6.95 32.94 7.83
C VAL A 509 7.15 31.91 6.72
N THR A 510 6.27 30.92 6.61
CA THR A 510 6.32 29.88 5.58
C THR A 510 5.53 30.25 4.33
N TYR A 511 4.33 30.82 4.47
CA TYR A 511 3.40 31.01 3.34
C TYR A 511 3.35 32.45 2.83
N HIS A 512 3.74 33.44 3.63
CA HIS A 512 3.60 34.83 3.24
C HIS A 512 4.61 35.18 2.13
N HIS A 513 4.14 35.86 1.09
CA HIS A 513 4.93 36.16 -0.11
C HIS A 513 6.17 37.02 0.15
N SER A 514 6.23 37.74 1.28
CA SER A 514 7.40 38.54 1.67
C SER A 514 8.57 37.65 2.10
N CYS A 515 8.28 36.49 2.71
CA CYS A 515 9.25 35.53 3.22
C CYS A 515 9.69 34.51 2.16
N TRP A 516 9.00 34.44 1.02
CA TRP A 516 9.35 33.54 -0.08
C TRP A 516 10.77 33.79 -0.58
N GLY A 517 11.57 32.73 -0.64
CA GLY A 517 12.96 32.77 -1.13
C GLY A 517 13.99 33.36 -0.15
N ARG A 518 13.61 33.59 1.12
CA ARG A 518 14.54 34.06 2.18
C ARG A 518 15.23 32.93 2.96
N TYR A 519 14.89 31.68 2.66
CA TYR A 519 15.45 30.49 3.28
C TYR A 519 16.34 29.75 2.28
N ASN A 520 17.30 28.97 2.77
CA ASN A 520 18.24 28.22 1.92
C ASN A 520 19.03 29.09 0.92
N GLU A 521 19.33 30.35 1.28
CA GLU A 521 20.10 31.25 0.41
C GLU A 521 21.44 30.62 0.01
N GLY A 522 21.73 30.59 -1.29
CA GLY A 522 22.95 30.01 -1.85
C GLY A 522 22.97 28.47 -1.99
N MET A 523 21.94 27.75 -1.53
CA MET A 523 21.90 26.27 -1.60
C MET A 523 21.14 25.72 -2.81
N ASN A 524 20.51 26.58 -3.62
CA ASN A 524 19.69 26.19 -4.79
C ASN A 524 18.62 25.13 -4.47
N ARG A 525 17.98 25.26 -3.30
CA ARG A 525 16.87 24.40 -2.83
C ARG A 525 15.53 25.09 -3.04
N ASP A 526 14.47 24.30 -3.19
CA ASP A 526 13.10 24.79 -3.25
C ASP A 526 12.63 25.39 -1.92
N HIS A 527 11.54 26.17 -1.97
CA HIS A 527 10.88 26.70 -0.77
C HIS A 527 10.00 25.63 -0.12
N PHE A 528 10.38 25.18 1.08
CA PHE A 528 9.68 24.09 1.79
C PHE A 528 8.45 24.59 2.57
N LEU A 529 7.41 23.76 2.60
CA LEU A 529 6.08 24.07 3.14
C LEU A 529 5.71 23.27 4.39
N SER A 530 6.43 22.22 4.75
CA SER A 530 6.03 21.29 5.83
C SER A 530 6.25 21.78 7.26
N PHE A 531 7.10 22.79 7.45
CA PHE A 531 7.46 23.33 8.77
C PHE A 531 6.25 23.65 9.67
N PRO A 532 5.28 24.49 9.27
CA PRO A 532 4.14 24.86 10.13
C PRO A 532 3.25 23.65 10.45
N TRP A 533 3.17 22.67 9.55
CA TRP A 533 2.42 21.43 9.76
C TRP A 533 3.06 20.48 10.80
N CYS A 534 4.22 20.82 11.38
CA CYS A 534 4.71 20.17 12.60
C CYS A 534 3.79 20.38 13.80
N VAL A 535 3.02 21.49 13.81
CA VAL A 535 2.02 21.86 14.82
C VAL A 535 0.61 21.94 14.21
N TYR A 536 0.30 20.98 13.33
CA TYR A 536 -0.96 20.94 12.58
C TYR A 536 -2.19 21.00 13.50
N ASP A 537 -2.13 20.44 14.69
CA ASP A 537 -3.22 20.44 15.67
C ASP A 537 -3.66 21.87 16.05
N LYS A 538 -2.70 22.79 16.18
CA LYS A 538 -2.96 24.21 16.49
C LYS A 538 -3.48 24.96 15.26
N LEU A 539 -2.88 24.73 14.09
CA LEU A 539 -3.32 25.36 12.84
C LEU A 539 -4.75 24.95 12.43
N ILE A 540 -5.07 23.67 12.58
CA ILE A 540 -6.41 23.15 12.32
C ILE A 540 -7.42 23.76 13.31
N GLN A 541 -7.04 23.95 14.58
CA GLN A 541 -7.91 24.60 15.56
C GLN A 541 -8.18 26.06 15.21
N ILE A 542 -7.15 26.86 14.84
CA ILE A 542 -7.31 28.24 14.38
C ILE A 542 -8.33 28.31 13.23
N LYS A 543 -8.19 27.42 12.25
CA LYS A 543 -9.12 27.36 11.11
C LYS A 543 -10.53 26.98 11.53
N LYS A 544 -10.68 25.99 12.42
CA LYS A 544 -11.99 25.57 12.96
C LYS A 544 -12.68 26.72 13.69
N ASP A 545 -11.97 27.48 14.51
CA ASP A 545 -12.52 28.60 15.29
C ASP A 545 -12.99 29.73 14.36
N LYS A 546 -12.15 30.16 13.41
CA LYS A 546 -12.53 31.18 12.41
C LYS A 546 -13.67 30.72 11.49
N SER A 547 -13.75 29.42 11.20
CA SER A 547 -14.89 28.86 10.43
C SER A 547 -16.18 28.89 11.23
N SER A 548 -16.10 28.67 12.55
CA SER A 548 -17.25 28.66 13.46
C SER A 548 -17.77 30.08 13.66
N ILE A 549 -16.88 31.06 13.83
CA ILE A 549 -17.22 32.48 13.88
C ILE A 549 -17.93 32.91 12.59
N ARG A 550 -17.41 32.56 11.40
CA ARG A 550 -18.07 32.88 10.13
C ARG A 550 -19.43 32.21 9.97
N ARG A 551 -19.59 30.97 10.44
CA ARG A 551 -20.89 30.28 10.46
C ARG A 551 -21.89 30.98 11.37
N ALA A 552 -21.48 31.37 12.58
CA ALA A 552 -22.31 32.13 13.50
C ALA A 552 -22.73 33.49 12.92
N LEU A 553 -21.80 34.22 12.30
CA LEU A 553 -22.09 35.49 11.63
C LEU A 553 -23.04 35.33 10.43
N ARG A 554 -22.90 34.25 9.64
CA ARG A 554 -23.83 33.95 8.53
C ARG A 554 -25.23 33.58 9.03
N LEU A 555 -25.32 32.79 10.09
CA LEU A 555 -26.61 32.44 10.70
C LEU A 555 -27.31 33.67 11.27
N SER A 556 -26.58 34.54 11.98
CA SER A 556 -27.10 35.82 12.46
C SER A 556 -27.56 36.74 11.32
N SER A 557 -26.81 36.78 10.21
CA SER A 557 -27.19 37.57 9.03
C SER A 557 -28.42 37.00 8.32
N LEU A 558 -28.55 35.68 8.21
CA LEU A 558 -29.74 35.02 7.67
C LEU A 558 -30.95 35.23 8.58
N GLU A 559 -30.80 35.13 9.90
CA GLU A 559 -31.86 35.42 10.88
C GLU A 559 -32.33 36.88 10.77
N GLN A 560 -31.41 37.83 10.54
CA GLN A 560 -31.74 39.22 10.26
C GLN A 560 -32.49 39.38 8.93
N GLU A 561 -32.07 38.72 7.85
CA GLU A 561 -32.78 38.76 6.56
C GLU A 561 -34.18 38.11 6.63
N PHE A 562 -34.34 37.01 7.37
CA PHE A 562 -35.62 36.36 7.58
C PHE A 562 -36.55 37.21 8.47
N SER A 563 -36.02 37.84 9.52
CA SER A 563 -36.80 38.76 10.38
C SER A 563 -37.26 40.00 9.60
N TYR A 564 -36.46 40.51 8.67
CA TYR A 564 -36.84 41.64 7.80
C TYR A 564 -37.90 41.25 6.77
N LYS A 565 -37.93 40.00 6.31
CA LYS A 565 -38.93 39.49 5.33
C LYS A 565 -40.25 39.03 5.97
N LEU A 566 -40.26 38.68 7.26
CA LEU A 566 -41.47 38.31 8.01
C LEU A 566 -42.13 39.50 8.72
N GLY A 567 -41.47 40.66 8.77
CA GLY A 567 -41.97 41.91 9.36
C GLY A 567 -42.57 42.91 8.38
N LEU A 568 -42.96 42.47 7.16
CA LEU A 568 -43.61 43.28 6.13
C LEU A 568 -45.00 42.74 5.78
#